data_AF-A0A963Y5V1-F1
#
_entry.id   AF-A0A963Y5V1-F1
#
_cell.length_a   1.000
_cell.length_b   1.000
_cell.length_c   1.000
_cell.angle_alpha   90.00
_cell.angle_beta   90.00
_cell.angle_gamma   90.00
#
_symmetry.space_group_name_H-M   'P 1'
#
loop_
_entity.id
_entity.type
_entity.pdbx_description
1 polymer ?
#
loop_
_entity_poly.entity_id
_entity_poly.type
_entity_poly.pdbx_seq_one_letter_code
_entity_poly.pdbx_strand_id
1 'polypeptide(L)'
;MFPYCSAPDTLSGLSWLSCYLTTGKHTSLYLSFLTVLVLLAVTAPVALVFGFGGASAARSRFAPLAWLGKAYIGIVRGVPDIAFFLFFVIALDQAFEYARHKIKCPDWDQPIRQGNDFVVCAAAKLPLGDAPQWVHETYGFFLAVLTFSIIFGAFAANV
;
A
#
# COMPACT_ATOMS: atom_id res chain seq x y z
N MET A 1 8.38 -21.40 22.81
CA MET A 1 7.56 -22.63 22.92
C MET A 1 7.80 -23.22 24.29
N PHE A 2 6.76 -23.56 25.06
CA PHE A 2 6.93 -24.04 26.43
C PHE A 2 7.48 -25.48 26.47
N PRO A 3 8.34 -25.84 27.46
CA PRO A 3 8.94 -27.18 27.55
C PRO A 3 7.93 -28.33 27.70
N TYR A 4 6.77 -28.08 28.30
CA TYR A 4 5.72 -29.10 28.51
C TYR A 4 4.88 -29.38 27.25
N CYS A 5 5.01 -28.58 26.18
CA CYS A 5 4.23 -28.78 24.96
C CYS A 5 4.63 -30.04 24.17
N SER A 6 5.75 -30.69 24.51
CA SER A 6 6.21 -31.95 23.91
C SER A 6 5.78 -33.20 24.68
N ALA A 7 5.20 -33.07 25.87
CA ALA A 7 4.78 -34.19 26.71
C ALA A 7 3.23 -34.30 26.71
N PRO A 8 2.63 -35.22 25.93
CA PRO A 8 1.18 -35.26 25.72
C PRO A 8 0.39 -35.49 27.01
N ASP A 9 0.96 -36.22 27.97
CA ASP A 9 0.32 -36.54 29.25
C ASP A 9 0.12 -35.31 30.15
N THR A 10 0.80 -34.19 29.83
CA THR A 10 0.73 -32.92 30.59
C THR A 10 -0.22 -31.90 29.96
N LEU A 11 -0.83 -32.22 28.81
CA LEU A 11 -1.71 -31.32 28.05
C LEU A 11 -3.16 -31.45 28.54
N SER A 12 -3.55 -30.63 29.53
CA SER A 12 -4.94 -30.49 29.95
C SER A 12 -5.27 -29.05 30.35
N GLY A 13 -6.52 -28.64 30.09
CA GLY A 13 -6.99 -27.29 30.41
C GLY A 13 -6.10 -26.17 29.86
N LEU A 14 -5.53 -25.36 30.76
CA LEU A 14 -4.74 -24.17 30.42
C LEU A 14 -3.37 -24.51 29.81
N SER A 15 -2.76 -25.65 30.16
CA SER A 15 -1.46 -26.03 29.57
C SER A 15 -1.62 -26.32 28.07
N TRP A 16 -2.67 -27.07 27.70
CA TRP A 16 -3.03 -27.30 26.31
C TRP A 16 -3.33 -26.00 25.56
N LEU A 17 -4.15 -25.11 26.15
CA LEU A 17 -4.52 -23.83 25.52
C LEU A 17 -3.30 -22.95 25.26
N SER A 18 -2.37 -22.88 26.21
CA SER A 18 -1.13 -22.11 26.05
C SER A 18 -0.25 -22.66 24.92
N CYS A 19 -0.15 -23.99 24.77
CA CYS A 19 0.56 -24.63 23.68
C CYS A 19 -0.13 -24.38 22.33
N TYR A 20 -1.46 -24.45 22.29
CA TYR A 20 -2.26 -24.18 21.09
C TYR A 20 -2.06 -22.75 20.58
N LEU A 21 -2.22 -21.74 21.44
CA LEU A 21 -2.11 -20.32 21.07
C LEU A 21 -0.67 -19.88 20.75
N THR A 22 0.36 -20.58 21.22
CA THR A 22 1.77 -20.23 20.96
C THR A 22 2.41 -21.03 19.84
N THR A 23 1.62 -21.75 19.04
CA THR A 23 2.13 -22.41 17.84
C THR A 23 2.61 -21.40 16.78
N GLY A 24 3.49 -21.84 15.87
CA GLY A 24 3.95 -21.01 14.77
C GLY A 24 2.82 -20.50 13.87
N LYS A 25 1.74 -21.27 13.69
CA LYS A 25 0.57 -20.86 12.91
C LYS A 25 -0.19 -19.70 13.54
N HIS A 26 -0.45 -19.77 14.85
CA HIS A 26 -1.07 -18.66 15.58
C HIS A 26 -0.16 -17.44 15.63
N THR A 27 1.15 -17.64 15.73
CA THR A 27 2.12 -16.53 15.64
C THR A 27 2.04 -15.83 14.29
N SER A 28 1.98 -16.56 13.17
CA SER A 28 1.75 -15.96 11.85
C SER A 28 0.42 -15.20 11.77
N LEU A 29 -0.65 -15.73 12.37
CA LEU A 29 -1.94 -15.03 12.45
C LEU A 29 -1.82 -13.71 13.23
N TYR A 30 -1.16 -13.73 14.39
CA TYR A 30 -0.97 -12.54 15.22
C TYR A 30 -0.14 -11.47 14.51
N LEU A 31 0.90 -11.88 13.79
CA LEU A 31 1.70 -10.98 12.97
C LEU A 31 0.87 -10.36 11.85
N SER A 32 0.11 -11.15 11.09
CA SER A 32 -0.78 -10.62 10.04
C SER A 32 -1.82 -9.65 10.60
N PHE A 33 -2.43 -10.00 11.74
CA PHE A 33 -3.40 -9.13 12.42
C PHE A 33 -2.76 -7.81 12.85
N LEU A 34 -1.57 -7.86 13.45
CA LEU A 34 -0.81 -6.67 13.84
C LEU A 34 -0.44 -5.82 12.62
N THR A 35 0.00 -6.43 11.52
CA THR A 35 0.33 -5.72 10.28
C THR A 35 -0.86 -4.94 9.75
N VAL A 36 -2.07 -5.52 9.75
CA VAL A 36 -3.29 -4.81 9.33
C VAL A 36 -3.63 -3.67 10.28
N LEU A 37 -3.53 -3.88 11.60
CA LEU A 37 -3.77 -2.81 12.57
C LEU A 37 -2.79 -1.65 12.40
N VAL A 38 -1.51 -1.93 12.18
CA VAL A 38 -0.48 -0.92 11.91
C VAL A 38 -0.78 -0.20 10.60
N LEU A 39 -1.16 -0.93 9.54
CA LEU A 39 -1.55 -0.33 8.27
C LEU A 39 -2.72 0.63 8.45
N LEU A 40 -3.77 0.23 9.19
CA LEU A 40 -4.92 1.09 9.47
C LEU A 40 -4.54 2.30 10.34
N ALA A 41 -3.73 2.11 11.37
CA ALA A 41 -3.28 3.16 12.27
C ALA A 41 -2.47 4.25 11.55
N VAL A 42 -1.72 3.89 10.51
CA VAL A 42 -0.97 4.85 9.67
C VAL A 42 -1.85 5.41 8.54
N THR A 43 -2.61 4.57 7.85
CA THR A 43 -3.36 4.98 6.66
C THR A 43 -4.52 5.91 7.01
N ALA A 44 -5.23 5.68 8.12
CA ALA A 44 -6.35 6.54 8.53
C ALA A 44 -5.95 8.03 8.71
N PRO A 45 -4.93 8.39 9.51
CA PRO A 45 -4.53 9.78 9.65
C PRO A 45 -3.97 10.37 8.35
N VAL A 46 -3.21 9.61 7.56
CA VAL A 46 -2.69 10.10 6.27
C VAL A 46 -3.83 10.37 5.28
N ALA A 47 -4.82 9.48 5.18
CA ALA A 47 -6.02 9.68 4.38
C ALA A 47 -6.80 10.93 4.82
N LEU A 48 -6.92 11.17 6.13
CA LEU A 48 -7.58 12.38 6.65
C LEU A 48 -6.81 13.65 6.29
N VAL A 49 -5.48 13.64 6.31
CA VAL A 49 -4.66 14.77 5.85
C VAL A 49 -4.90 15.05 4.37
N PHE A 50 -4.91 14.00 3.53
CA PHE A 50 -5.22 14.13 2.11
C PHE A 50 -6.66 14.64 1.87
N GLY A 51 -7.63 14.13 2.62
CA GLY A 51 -9.02 14.56 2.52
C GLY A 51 -9.25 16.01 2.95
N PHE A 52 -8.68 16.40 4.08
CA PHE A 52 -8.72 17.78 4.56
C PHE A 52 -8.02 18.74 3.58
N GLY A 53 -6.85 18.34 3.06
CA GLY A 53 -6.11 19.09 2.05
C GLY A 53 -6.92 19.25 0.76
N GLY A 54 -7.52 18.17 0.26
CA GLY A 54 -8.38 18.18 -0.93
C GLY A 54 -9.61 19.07 -0.78
N ALA A 55 -10.32 18.96 0.34
CA ALA A 55 -11.50 19.78 0.63
C ALA A 55 -11.15 21.26 0.83
N SER A 56 -10.00 21.56 1.44
CA SER A 56 -9.49 22.93 1.60
C SER A 56 -9.08 23.52 0.24
N ALA A 57 -8.38 22.75 -0.59
CA ALA A 57 -7.99 23.15 -1.94
C ALA A 57 -9.21 23.44 -2.81
N ALA A 58 -10.21 22.55 -2.83
CA ALA A 58 -11.42 22.69 -3.64
C ALA A 58 -12.26 23.93 -3.29
N ARG A 59 -12.16 24.42 -2.05
CA ARG A 59 -12.83 25.63 -1.54
C ARG A 59 -11.96 26.90 -1.61
N SER A 60 -10.74 26.81 -2.14
CA SER A 60 -9.85 27.96 -2.27
C SER A 60 -10.42 29.02 -3.21
N ARG A 61 -10.14 30.29 -2.90
CA ARG A 61 -10.42 31.43 -3.80
C ARG A 61 -9.49 31.48 -5.01
N PHE A 62 -8.34 30.79 -4.94
CA PHE A 62 -7.40 30.70 -6.05
C PHE A 62 -7.85 29.62 -7.02
N ALA A 63 -8.35 30.05 -8.20
CA ALA A 63 -9.01 29.16 -9.15
C ALA A 63 -8.17 27.92 -9.56
N PRO A 64 -6.85 28.01 -9.82
CA PRO A 64 -6.06 26.82 -10.14
C PRO A 64 -6.03 25.79 -9.00
N LEU A 65 -5.92 26.24 -7.75
CA LEU A 65 -5.93 25.33 -6.60
C LEU A 65 -7.31 24.71 -6.36
N ALA A 66 -8.38 25.49 -6.57
CA ALA A 66 -9.74 24.99 -6.54
C ALA A 66 -10.00 23.91 -7.58
N TRP A 67 -9.45 24.07 -8.79
CA TRP A 67 -9.57 23.07 -9.85
C TRP A 67 -8.84 21.78 -9.50
N LEU A 68 -7.63 21.86 -8.96
CA LEU A 68 -6.90 20.67 -8.50
C LEU A 68 -7.68 19.92 -7.41
N GLY A 69 -8.20 20.62 -6.41
CA GLY A 69 -9.02 19.98 -5.36
C GLY A 69 -10.30 19.35 -5.90
N LYS A 70 -11.00 20.03 -6.83
CA LYS A 70 -12.20 19.49 -7.48
C LYS A 70 -11.88 18.29 -8.38
N ALA A 71 -10.77 18.33 -9.10
CA ALA A 71 -10.30 17.22 -9.94
C ALA A 71 -9.98 15.99 -9.07
N TYR A 72 -9.28 16.19 -7.95
CA TYR A 72 -8.98 15.15 -6.97
C TYR A 72 -10.26 14.48 -6.43
N ILE A 73 -11.24 15.27 -5.99
CA ILE A 73 -12.55 14.77 -5.54
C ILE A 73 -13.31 14.06 -6.69
N GLY A 74 -13.15 14.54 -7.93
CA GLY A 74 -13.80 13.98 -9.10
C GLY A 74 -13.40 12.54 -9.42
N ILE A 75 -12.16 12.13 -9.09
CA ILE A 75 -11.61 10.80 -9.39
C ILE A 75 -12.52 9.69 -8.83
N VAL A 76 -13.02 9.84 -7.61
CA VAL A 76 -13.80 8.81 -6.91
C VAL A 76 -15.29 8.80 -7.24
N ARG A 77 -15.80 9.75 -8.04
CA ARG A 77 -17.24 9.87 -8.33
C ARG A 77 -17.73 8.99 -9.48
N GLY A 78 -16.84 8.42 -10.29
CA GLY A 78 -17.20 7.63 -11.48
C GLY A 78 -16.48 6.29 -11.60
N VAL A 79 -15.59 5.95 -10.67
CA VAL A 79 -14.77 4.74 -10.71
C VAL A 79 -15.13 3.85 -9.51
N PRO A 80 -15.47 2.57 -9.73
CA PRO A 80 -15.72 1.62 -8.63
C PRO A 80 -14.49 1.45 -7.75
N ASP A 81 -14.71 1.30 -6.44
CA ASP A 81 -13.69 1.03 -5.43
C ASP A 81 -12.82 -0.19 -5.77
N ILE A 82 -13.43 -1.28 -6.24
CA ILE A 82 -12.72 -2.50 -6.67
C ILE A 82 -11.70 -2.22 -7.79
N ALA A 83 -12.01 -1.32 -8.73
CA ALA A 83 -11.08 -0.97 -9.81
C ALA A 83 -9.84 -0.24 -9.26
N PHE A 84 -10.02 0.59 -8.24
CA PHE A 84 -8.89 1.21 -7.56
C PHE A 84 -8.03 0.17 -6.84
N PHE A 85 -8.62 -0.80 -6.14
CA PHE A 85 -7.83 -1.83 -5.45
C PHE A 85 -7.06 -2.74 -6.40
N LEU A 86 -7.63 -3.08 -7.56
CA LEU A 86 -6.99 -3.98 -8.52
C LEU A 86 -5.92 -3.27 -9.36
N PHE A 87 -6.17 -2.03 -9.80
CA PHE A 87 -5.34 -1.40 -10.83
C PHE A 87 -4.54 -0.19 -10.34
N PHE A 88 -4.99 0.53 -9.32
CA PHE A 88 -4.33 1.78 -8.92
C PHE A 88 -2.95 1.55 -8.32
N VAL A 89 -2.80 0.51 -7.49
CA VAL A 89 -1.50 0.14 -6.91
C VAL A 89 -0.49 -0.15 -8.02
N ILE A 90 -0.91 -0.90 -9.05
CA ILE A 90 -0.08 -1.22 -10.22
C ILE A 90 0.24 0.05 -11.02
N ALA A 91 -0.74 0.91 -11.25
CA ALA A 91 -0.54 2.15 -12.00
C ALA A 91 0.44 3.10 -11.28
N LEU A 92 0.33 3.21 -9.95
CA LEU A 92 1.23 4.03 -9.13
C LEU A 92 2.66 3.47 -9.14
N ASP A 93 2.81 2.16 -9.03
CA ASP A 93 4.10 1.49 -9.11
C ASP A 93 4.75 1.70 -10.49
N GLN A 94 4.00 1.47 -11.58
CA GLN A 94 4.45 1.77 -12.94
C GLN A 94 4.82 3.24 -13.12
N ALA A 95 4.11 4.17 -12.48
CA ALA A 95 4.43 5.59 -12.54
C ALA A 95 5.78 5.88 -11.86
N PHE A 96 6.10 5.25 -10.74
CA PHE A 96 7.41 5.38 -10.10
C PHE A 96 8.53 4.76 -10.92
N GLU A 97 8.32 3.56 -11.47
CA GLU A 97 9.29 2.92 -12.36
C GLU A 97 9.52 3.76 -13.63
N TYR A 98 8.45 4.32 -14.21
CA TYR A 98 8.53 5.20 -15.39
C TYR A 98 9.32 6.48 -15.09
N ALA A 99 9.03 7.14 -13.97
CA ALA A 99 9.74 8.35 -13.56
C ALA A 99 11.23 8.07 -13.35
N ARG A 100 11.58 6.97 -12.66
CA ARG A 100 12.97 6.56 -12.47
C ARG A 100 13.64 6.18 -13.77
N HIS A 101 12.93 5.54 -14.69
CA HIS A 101 13.45 5.19 -16.00
C HIS A 101 13.89 6.44 -16.77
N LYS A 102 13.06 7.49 -16.79
CA LYS A 102 13.39 8.76 -17.45
C LYS A 102 14.58 9.49 -16.83
N ILE A 103 14.84 9.30 -15.53
CA ILE A 103 15.95 9.94 -14.83
C ILE A 103 17.25 9.13 -14.94
N LYS A 104 17.18 7.81 -14.78
CA LYS A 104 18.37 6.94 -14.68
C LYS A 104 18.85 6.39 -16.03
N CYS A 105 17.95 6.29 -17.00
CA CYS A 105 18.22 5.64 -18.28
C CYS A 105 17.84 6.60 -19.42
N PRO A 106 18.51 7.76 -19.54
CA PRO A 106 18.21 8.73 -20.59
C PRO A 106 18.52 8.18 -22.00
N ASP A 107 19.49 7.28 -22.10
CA ASP A 107 19.98 6.70 -23.37
C ASP A 107 19.15 5.49 -23.85
N TRP A 108 18.00 5.24 -23.24
CA TRP A 108 17.14 4.11 -23.59
C TRP A 108 16.38 4.37 -24.90
N ASP A 109 16.60 3.51 -25.88
CA ASP A 109 16.11 3.64 -27.26
C ASP A 109 14.81 2.85 -27.54
N GLN A 110 14.51 1.84 -26.71
CA GLN A 110 13.32 1.00 -26.88
C GLN A 110 12.05 1.63 -26.27
N PRO A 111 10.85 1.35 -26.83
CA PRO A 111 9.61 1.77 -26.21
C PRO A 111 9.40 1.07 -24.85
N ILE A 112 8.96 1.84 -23.84
CA ILE A 112 8.68 1.34 -22.47
C ILE A 112 7.42 0.46 -22.45
N ARG A 113 6.42 0.79 -23.27
CA ARG A 113 5.20 0.00 -23.45
C ARG A 113 5.29 -0.76 -24.76
N GLN A 114 5.39 -2.07 -24.68
CA GLN A 114 5.54 -2.98 -25.82
C GLN A 114 4.28 -3.88 -25.88
N GLY A 115 3.21 -3.38 -26.47
CA GLY A 115 1.91 -4.03 -26.42
C GLY A 115 1.37 -4.07 -24.98
N ASN A 116 1.29 -5.27 -24.39
CA ASN A 116 0.86 -5.47 -23.01
C ASN A 116 2.00 -5.40 -21.99
N ASP A 117 3.26 -5.39 -22.46
CA ASP A 117 4.42 -5.43 -21.57
C ASP A 117 4.87 -4.02 -21.17
N PHE A 118 5.18 -3.87 -19.88
CA PHE A 118 5.81 -2.68 -19.31
C PHE A 118 7.26 -2.98 -18.97
N VAL A 119 8.18 -2.53 -19.83
CA VAL A 119 9.61 -2.81 -19.76
C VAL A 119 10.36 -1.54 -19.40
N VAL A 120 11.05 -1.58 -18.26
CA VAL A 120 11.95 -0.52 -17.79
C VAL A 120 13.35 -1.08 -17.61
N CYS A 121 14.35 -0.21 -17.75
CA CYS A 121 15.73 -0.57 -17.44
C CYS A 121 15.88 -1.14 -16.01
N ALA A 122 16.82 -2.06 -15.82
CA ALA A 122 17.02 -2.76 -14.55
C ALA A 122 17.25 -1.80 -13.37
N ALA A 123 17.95 -0.67 -13.59
CA ALA A 123 18.22 0.33 -12.56
C ALA A 123 16.97 1.12 -12.11
N ALA A 124 15.91 1.12 -12.91
CA ALA A 124 14.64 1.79 -12.63
C ALA A 124 13.61 0.90 -11.94
N LYS A 125 13.83 -0.42 -11.89
CA LYS A 125 12.97 -1.36 -11.16
C LYS A 125 12.86 -1.03 -9.67
N LEU A 126 11.65 -1.11 -9.15
CA LEU A 126 11.34 -0.82 -7.75
C LEU A 126 10.47 -1.92 -7.13
N PRO A 127 10.92 -2.51 -6.01
CA PRO A 127 12.31 -2.61 -5.58
C PRO A 127 13.16 -3.38 -6.60
N LEU A 128 14.49 -3.37 -6.44
CA LEU A 128 15.37 -4.20 -7.27
C LEU A 128 15.10 -5.69 -6.99
N GLY A 129 15.21 -6.55 -7.99
CA GLY A 129 14.89 -7.98 -7.84
C GLY A 129 15.84 -8.74 -6.91
N ASP A 130 17.05 -8.22 -6.69
CA ASP A 130 18.05 -8.73 -5.76
C ASP A 130 17.98 -8.07 -4.37
N ALA A 131 16.99 -7.22 -4.13
CA ALA A 131 16.84 -6.55 -2.85
C ALA A 131 16.44 -7.54 -1.73
N PRO A 132 16.85 -7.29 -0.48
CA PRO A 132 16.40 -8.09 0.65
C PRO A 132 14.88 -8.06 0.84
N GLN A 133 14.29 -9.16 1.31
CA GLN A 133 12.84 -9.32 1.49
C GLN A 133 12.16 -8.18 2.27
N TRP A 134 12.81 -7.66 3.32
CA TRP A 134 12.25 -6.56 4.12
C TRP A 134 12.05 -5.27 3.30
N VAL A 135 12.84 -5.06 2.24
CA VAL A 135 12.69 -3.92 1.33
C VAL A 135 11.44 -4.09 0.47
N HIS A 136 11.18 -5.30 -0.02
CA HIS A 136 9.95 -5.61 -0.76
C HIS A 136 8.71 -5.39 0.10
N GLU A 137 8.74 -5.88 1.33
CA GLU A 137 7.62 -5.73 2.27
C GLU A 137 7.39 -4.27 2.67
N THR A 138 8.46 -3.52 2.94
CA THR A 138 8.37 -2.10 3.30
C THR A 138 7.84 -1.26 2.13
N TYR A 139 8.32 -1.54 0.91
CA TYR A 139 7.85 -0.84 -0.30
C TYR A 139 6.39 -1.16 -0.60
N GLY A 140 5.98 -2.43 -0.50
CA GLY A 140 4.58 -2.83 -0.62
C GLY A 140 3.69 -2.16 0.42
N PHE A 141 4.15 -2.07 1.68
CA PHE A 141 3.45 -1.36 2.74
C PHE A 141 3.31 0.13 2.43
N PHE A 142 4.39 0.78 1.97
CA PHE A 142 4.37 2.19 1.57
C PHE A 142 3.39 2.45 0.41
N LEU A 143 3.43 1.62 -0.64
CA LEU A 143 2.52 1.73 -1.78
C LEU A 143 1.06 1.56 -1.35
N ALA A 144 0.78 0.61 -0.45
CA ALA A 144 -0.54 0.43 0.12
C ALA A 144 -0.99 1.71 0.84
N VAL A 145 -0.23 2.18 1.83
CA VAL A 145 -0.55 3.41 2.59
C VAL A 145 -0.80 4.60 1.66
N LEU A 146 0.09 4.83 0.69
CA LEU A 146 -0.03 5.97 -0.23
C LEU A 146 -1.27 5.84 -1.12
N THR A 147 -1.50 4.67 -1.72
CA THR A 147 -2.65 4.40 -2.59
C THR A 147 -3.97 4.60 -1.83
N PHE A 148 -4.11 3.92 -0.69
CA PHE A 148 -5.31 4.01 0.13
C PHE A 148 -5.55 5.45 0.61
N SER A 149 -4.50 6.18 1.00
CA SER A 149 -4.63 7.56 1.44
C SER A 149 -5.09 8.51 0.34
N ILE A 150 -4.62 8.31 -0.89
CA ILE A 150 -5.07 9.11 -2.05
C ILE A 150 -6.56 8.84 -2.32
N ILE A 151 -6.98 7.58 -2.37
CA ILE A 151 -8.35 7.20 -2.74
C ILE A 151 -9.34 7.55 -1.63
N PHE A 152 -9.11 7.05 -0.40
CA PHE A 152 -10.00 7.34 0.72
C PHE A 152 -9.93 8.79 1.18
N GLY A 153 -8.79 9.46 0.99
CA GLY A 153 -8.72 10.90 1.13
C GLY A 153 -9.65 11.63 0.16
N ALA A 154 -9.77 11.18 -1.10
CA ALA A 154 -10.65 11.81 -2.08
C ALA A 154 -12.12 11.61 -1.71
N PHE A 155 -12.47 10.41 -1.19
CA PHE A 155 -13.79 10.16 -0.59
C PHE A 155 -14.04 11.06 0.62
N ALA A 156 -13.08 11.20 1.53
CA ALA A 156 -13.19 12.06 2.71
C ALA A 156 -13.23 13.56 2.36
N ALA A 157 -12.64 13.97 1.25
CA ALA A 157 -12.73 15.34 0.73
C ALA A 157 -14.10 15.65 0.11
N ASN A 158 -14.84 14.61 -0.28
CA ASN A 158 -16.16 14.68 -0.91
C ASN A 158 -17.30 14.79 0.12
N VAL A 159 -17.19 15.74 1.04
CA VAL A 159 -18.22 16.06 2.05
C VAL A 159 -18.80 17.44 1.79
#